data_AF-A0A017SY49-F1
#
_entry.id   AF-A0A017SY49-F1
#
_cell.length_a   1.000
_cell.length_b   1.000
_cell.length_c   1.000
_cell.angle_alpha   90.00
_cell.angle_beta   90.00
_cell.angle_gamma   90.00
#
_symmetry.space_group_name_H-M   'P 1'
#
loop_
_entity.id
_entity.type
_entity.pdbx_description
1 polymer ?
#
loop_
_entity_poly.entity_id
_entity_poly.type
_entity_poly.pdbx_seq_one_letter_code
_entity_poly.pdbx_strand_id
1 'polypeptide(L)'
;MAWAAAETILCDEDDTGALVPPGAGVCDRAVRGLDESLARSSSDLRRGFWVLSVLLEFLPFFVILTPRRMTSLPLARRLAYLEALENHRIGLLSMLLVAFKVPLCVPAFEEGEELRGTGFDRATLSTRRIMLAEGVRASQEEAA
;
A
#
# COMPACT_ATOMS: atom_id res chain seq x y z
N MET A 1 11.47 7.77 -4.28
CA MET A 1 11.25 6.98 -3.05
C MET A 1 9.83 6.42 -3.01
N ALA A 2 8.78 7.27 -3.05
CA ALA A 2 7.38 6.82 -2.97
C ALA A 2 7.02 5.65 -3.92
N TRP A 3 7.50 5.67 -5.16
CA TRP A 3 7.36 4.55 -6.09
C TRP A 3 7.95 3.24 -5.56
N ALA A 4 9.21 3.26 -5.12
CA ALA A 4 9.87 2.07 -4.58
C ALA A 4 9.19 1.56 -3.31
N ALA A 5 8.64 2.46 -2.48
CA ALA A 5 7.83 2.09 -1.33
C ALA A 5 6.51 1.45 -1.74
N ALA A 6 5.77 2.06 -2.68
CA ALA A 6 4.52 1.50 -3.21
C ALA A 6 4.74 0.11 -3.82
N GLU A 7 5.75 -0.04 -4.67
CA GLU A 7 6.09 -1.32 -5.31
C GLU A 7 6.44 -2.41 -4.30
N THR A 8 7.07 -2.05 -3.17
CA THR A 8 7.44 -3.04 -2.13
C THR A 8 6.27 -3.33 -1.19
N ILE A 9 5.47 -2.33 -0.83
CA ILE A 9 4.37 -2.48 0.12
C ILE A 9 3.20 -3.22 -0.52
N LEU A 10 3.02 -3.06 -1.84
CA LEU A 10 1.91 -3.61 -2.62
C LEU A 10 2.32 -4.81 -3.48
N CYS A 11 3.54 -5.34 -3.32
CA CYS A 11 3.89 -6.58 -3.99
C CYS A 11 3.11 -7.76 -3.40
N ASP A 12 2.92 -8.79 -4.22
CA ASP A 12 2.21 -10.00 -3.86
C ASP A 12 3.06 -11.24 -4.17
N GLU A 13 2.61 -12.40 -3.75
CA GLU A 13 3.18 -13.70 -4.10
C GLU A 13 2.28 -14.38 -5.15
N ASP A 14 2.88 -14.95 -6.19
CA ASP A 14 2.15 -15.80 -7.13
C ASP A 14 1.87 -17.20 -6.56
N ASP A 15 1.15 -18.04 -7.33
CA ASP A 15 0.83 -19.43 -6.95
C ASP A 15 2.07 -20.30 -6.71
N THR A 16 3.26 -19.85 -7.13
CA THR A 16 4.55 -20.54 -6.95
C THR A 16 5.34 -20.01 -5.75
N GLY A 17 4.82 -18.98 -5.06
CA GLY A 17 5.50 -18.27 -3.97
C GLY A 17 6.57 -17.31 -4.45
N ALA A 18 6.59 -16.94 -5.74
CA ALA A 18 7.51 -15.95 -6.26
C ALA A 18 6.94 -14.54 -6.07
N LEU A 19 7.79 -13.60 -5.66
CA LEU A 19 7.40 -12.20 -5.49
C LEU A 19 7.12 -11.53 -6.83
N VAL A 20 5.90 -11.04 -6.97
CA VAL A 20 5.42 -10.31 -8.15
C VAL A 20 5.21 -8.84 -7.79
N PRO A 21 5.84 -7.89 -8.51
CA PRO A 21 5.55 -6.48 -8.32
C PRO A 21 4.10 -6.17 -8.70
N PRO A 22 3.46 -5.18 -8.05
CA PRO A 22 2.13 -4.75 -8.44
C PRO A 22 2.13 -4.21 -9.88
N GLY A 23 0.96 -4.25 -10.53
CA GLY A 23 0.78 -3.61 -11.83
C GLY A 23 1.13 -2.12 -11.76
N ALA A 24 1.78 -1.58 -12.80
CA ALA A 24 2.24 -0.19 -12.83
C ALA A 24 1.11 0.83 -12.52
N GLY A 25 -0.11 0.55 -12.99
CA GLY A 25 -1.28 1.38 -12.70
C GLY A 25 -1.67 1.42 -11.22
N VAL A 26 -1.37 0.38 -10.43
CA VAL A 26 -1.61 0.35 -8.98
C VAL A 26 -0.59 1.26 -8.29
N CYS A 27 0.69 1.17 -8.64
CA CYS A 27 1.74 2.06 -8.13
C CYS A 27 1.47 3.53 -8.48
N ASP A 28 1.07 3.82 -9.72
CA ASP A 28 0.71 5.17 -10.15
C ASP A 28 -0.42 5.75 -9.31
N ARG A 29 -1.50 4.97 -9.08
CA ARG A 29 -2.61 5.41 -8.22
C ARG A 29 -2.15 5.65 -6.79
N ALA A 30 -1.36 4.73 -6.23
CA ALA A 30 -0.85 4.83 -4.87
C ALA A 30 -0.02 6.10 -4.66
N VAL A 31 0.96 6.33 -5.54
CA VAL A 31 1.85 7.50 -5.47
C VAL A 31 1.06 8.79 -5.71
N ARG A 32 0.18 8.82 -6.70
CA ARG A 32 -0.66 9.99 -6.99
C ARG A 32 -1.56 10.35 -5.81
N GLY A 33 -2.23 9.37 -5.20
CA GLY A 33 -3.10 9.62 -4.04
C GLY A 33 -2.34 10.14 -2.82
N LEU A 34 -1.12 9.62 -2.60
CA LEU A 34 -0.22 10.15 -1.59
C LEU A 34 0.19 11.60 -1.89
N ASP A 35 0.63 11.90 -3.11
CA ASP A 35 1.04 13.25 -3.52
C ASP A 35 -0.10 14.27 -3.39
N GLU A 36 -1.31 13.89 -3.81
CA GLU A 36 -2.52 14.72 -3.65
C GLU A 36 -2.84 14.99 -2.18
N SER A 37 -2.71 13.97 -1.32
CA SER A 37 -2.93 14.10 0.12
C SER A 37 -1.90 15.05 0.75
N LEU A 38 -0.62 14.91 0.39
CA LEU A 38 0.45 15.78 0.86
C LEU A 38 0.30 17.22 0.35
N ALA A 39 -0.15 17.41 -0.90
CA ALA A 39 -0.36 18.73 -1.48
C ALA A 39 -1.43 19.53 -0.69
N ARG A 40 -2.49 18.87 -0.24
CA ARG A 40 -3.58 19.47 0.57
C ARG A 40 -3.25 19.62 2.05
N SER A 41 -2.14 19.06 2.50
CA SER A 41 -1.74 19.04 3.90
C SER A 41 -1.02 20.32 4.34
N SER A 42 -0.96 20.53 5.66
CA SER A 42 -0.20 21.64 6.25
C SER A 42 1.29 21.56 5.91
N SER A 43 2.00 22.69 5.99
CA SER A 43 3.45 22.74 5.76
C SER A 43 4.22 21.83 6.71
N ASP A 44 3.75 21.69 7.94
CA ASP A 44 4.40 20.89 8.96
C ASP A 44 4.24 19.40 8.69
N LEU A 45 3.07 18.96 8.22
CA LEU A 45 2.87 17.56 7.82
C LEU A 45 3.73 17.21 6.60
N ARG A 46 3.83 18.10 5.60
CA ARG A 46 4.72 17.89 4.44
C ARG A 46 6.18 17.75 4.86
N ARG A 47 6.64 18.59 5.78
CA ARG A 47 8.00 18.51 6.35
C ARG A 47 8.19 17.20 7.12
N GLY A 48 7.23 16.83 7.97
CA GLY A 48 7.24 15.56 8.70
C GLY A 48 7.35 14.37 7.76
N PHE A 49 6.53 14.33 6.72
CA PHE A 49 6.56 13.25 5.72
C PHE A 49 7.88 13.22 4.93
N TRP A 50 8.46 14.38 4.63
CA TRP A 50 9.79 14.46 4.02
C TRP A 50 10.87 13.85 4.94
N VAL A 51 10.82 14.13 6.26
CA VAL A 51 11.72 13.51 7.24
C VAL A 51 11.51 11.99 7.30
N LEU A 52 10.27 11.52 7.40
CA LEU A 52 9.95 10.09 7.36
C LEU A 52 10.47 9.43 6.09
N SER A 53 10.41 10.14 4.96
CA SER A 53 10.88 9.66 3.67
C SER A 53 12.38 9.46 3.64
N VAL A 54 13.13 10.41 4.22
CA VAL A 54 14.57 10.29 4.41
C VAL A 54 14.89 9.13 5.34
N LEU A 55 14.18 9.00 6.47
CA LEU A 55 14.40 7.90 7.42
C LEU A 55 14.21 6.53 6.75
N LEU A 56 13.12 6.35 5.99
CA LEU A 56 12.86 5.10 5.28
C LEU A 56 13.93 4.78 4.22
N GLU A 57 14.42 5.80 3.51
CA GLU A 57 15.46 5.65 2.47
C GLU A 57 16.79 5.12 3.05
N PHE A 58 17.14 5.55 4.28
CA PHE A 58 18.37 5.14 4.98
C PHE A 58 18.18 3.94 5.91
N LEU A 59 16.94 3.48 6.11
CA LEU A 59 16.62 2.40 7.03
C LEU A 59 17.34 1.06 6.75
N PRO A 60 17.61 0.65 5.49
CA PRO A 60 18.38 -0.57 5.22
C PRO A 60 19.79 -0.58 5.85
N PHE A 61 20.40 0.60 6.04
CA PHE A 61 21.69 0.71 6.71
C PHE A 61 21.58 0.34 8.20
N PHE A 62 20.47 0.64 8.85
CA PHE A 62 20.28 0.38 10.28
C PHE A 62 19.75 -1.03 10.56
N VAL A 63 18.90 -1.57 9.68
CA VAL A 63 18.23 -2.87 9.93
C VAL A 63 19.03 -4.05 9.39
N ILE A 64 19.52 -3.96 8.14
CA ILE A 64 20.25 -5.05 7.47
C ILE A 64 21.72 -4.73 7.21
N LEU A 65 22.24 -3.66 7.85
CA LEU A 65 23.63 -3.20 7.74
C LEU A 65 24.13 -3.05 6.30
N THR A 66 23.22 -2.78 5.37
CA THR A 66 23.56 -2.65 3.95
C THR A 66 23.74 -1.16 3.62
N PRO A 67 24.92 -0.72 3.14
CA PRO A 67 25.19 0.69 2.82
C PRO A 67 24.58 1.07 1.47
N ARG A 68 23.30 0.75 1.27
CA ARG A 68 22.51 1.07 0.08
C ARG A 68 21.19 1.66 0.51
N ARG A 69 20.68 2.57 -0.32
CA ARG A 69 19.37 3.18 -0.12
C ARG A 69 18.26 2.19 -0.49
N MET A 70 17.10 2.33 0.14
CA MET A 70 15.90 1.54 -0.20
C MET A 70 15.68 1.46 -1.72
N THR A 71 15.63 2.61 -2.39
CA THR A 71 15.34 2.71 -3.84
C THR A 71 16.31 1.94 -4.74
N SER A 72 17.51 1.62 -4.25
CA SER A 72 18.54 0.91 -5.01
C SER A 72 18.56 -0.60 -4.75
N LEU A 73 17.74 -1.09 -3.83
CA LEU A 73 17.68 -2.51 -3.46
C LEU A 73 16.68 -3.28 -4.36
N PRO A 74 16.96 -4.55 -4.65
CA PRO A 74 16.00 -5.42 -5.34
C PRO A 74 14.75 -5.62 -4.46
N LEU A 75 13.60 -5.88 -5.08
CA LEU A 75 12.29 -5.98 -4.43
C LEU A 75 12.31 -6.92 -3.22
N ALA A 76 12.82 -8.15 -3.39
CA ALA A 76 12.90 -9.13 -2.31
C ALA A 76 13.70 -8.64 -1.08
N ARG A 77 14.79 -7.89 -1.30
CA ARG A 77 15.54 -7.30 -0.18
C ARG A 77 14.81 -6.15 0.47
N ARG A 78 14.05 -5.37 -0.32
CA ARG A 78 13.21 -4.30 0.22
C ARG A 78 12.13 -4.89 1.11
N LEU A 79 11.44 -5.92 0.65
CA LEU A 79 10.39 -6.60 1.42
C LEU A 79 10.94 -7.17 2.72
N ALA A 80 12.03 -7.95 2.66
CA ALA A 80 12.60 -8.61 3.84
C ALA A 80 12.97 -7.64 4.98
N TYR A 81 13.49 -6.44 4.67
CA TYR A 81 13.80 -5.49 5.74
C TYR A 81 12.53 -4.78 6.25
N LEU A 82 11.52 -4.55 5.41
CA LEU A 82 10.24 -3.98 5.86
C LEU A 82 9.49 -4.96 6.76
N GLU A 83 9.52 -6.26 6.47
CA GLU A 83 8.99 -7.30 7.34
C GLU A 83 9.76 -7.37 8.67
N ALA A 84 11.09 -7.28 8.62
CA ALA A 84 11.91 -7.20 9.84
C ALA A 84 11.59 -5.94 10.67
N LEU A 85 11.25 -4.84 9.98
CA LEU A 85 10.83 -3.58 10.60
C LEU A 85 9.44 -3.70 11.24
N GLU A 86 8.49 -4.36 10.57
CA GLU A 86 7.13 -4.61 11.06
C GLU A 86 7.17 -5.44 12.35
N ASN A 87 8.00 -6.49 12.37
CA ASN A 87 8.20 -7.39 13.50
C ASN A 87 9.17 -6.87 14.58
N HIS A 88 9.68 -5.64 14.45
CA HIS A 88 10.67 -5.12 15.38
C HIS A 88 10.06 -4.81 16.75
N ARG A 89 10.81 -5.06 17.84
CA ARG A 89 10.36 -4.78 19.22
C ARG A 89 10.16 -3.30 19.55
N ILE A 90 10.64 -2.41 18.68
CA ILE A 90 10.57 -0.96 18.89
C ILE A 90 9.38 -0.47 18.08
N GLY A 91 8.25 -0.20 18.75
CA GLY A 91 7.01 0.16 18.05
C GLY A 91 7.12 1.41 17.17
N LEU A 92 8.04 2.34 17.46
CA LEU A 92 8.28 3.52 16.60
C LEU A 92 8.77 3.14 15.20
N LEU A 93 9.52 2.05 15.09
CA LEU A 93 10.02 1.55 13.83
C LEU A 93 8.89 0.92 12.99
N SER A 94 8.00 0.15 13.62
CA SER A 94 6.78 -0.34 12.97
C SER A 94 5.85 0.82 12.58
N MET A 95 5.74 1.86 13.42
CA MET A 95 4.95 3.06 13.10
C MET A 95 5.49 3.82 11.89
N LEU A 96 6.81 3.85 11.69
CA LEU A 96 7.40 4.42 10.48
C LEU A 96 6.90 3.68 9.23
N LEU A 97 6.87 2.35 9.24
CA LEU A 97 6.31 1.56 8.14
C LEU A 97 4.82 1.88 7.91
N VAL A 98 4.03 1.86 8.99
CA VAL A 98 2.59 2.11 8.94
C VAL A 98 2.27 3.49 8.37
N ALA A 99 3.09 4.50 8.67
CA ALA A 99 2.96 5.86 8.13
C ALA A 99 3.07 5.93 6.60
N PHE A 100 3.71 4.94 5.95
CA PHE A 100 3.73 4.81 4.48
C PHE A 100 2.70 3.79 3.98
N LYS A 101 2.55 2.67 4.68
CA LYS A 101 1.65 1.57 4.29
C LYS A 101 0.21 2.06 4.15
N VAL A 102 -0.30 2.76 5.16
CA VAL A 102 -1.71 3.20 5.16
C VAL A 102 -1.99 4.21 4.03
N PRO A 103 -1.24 5.32 3.87
CA PRO A 103 -1.52 6.30 2.82
C PRO A 103 -1.31 5.78 1.39
N LEU A 104 -0.53 4.72 1.21
CA LEU A 104 -0.32 4.09 -0.10
C LEU A 104 -1.40 3.05 -0.42
N CYS A 105 -1.81 2.24 0.56
CA CYS A 105 -2.82 1.20 0.35
C CYS A 105 -4.21 1.78 0.07
N VAL A 106 -4.61 2.88 0.72
CA VAL A 106 -5.92 3.49 0.50
C VAL A 106 -6.15 3.80 -0.99
N PRO A 107 -5.39 4.68 -1.66
CA PRO A 107 -5.60 4.97 -3.08
C PRO A 107 -5.32 3.78 -4.03
N ALA A 108 -4.54 2.78 -3.60
CA ALA A 108 -4.29 1.59 -4.40
C ALA A 108 -5.55 0.71 -4.55
N PHE A 109 -6.24 0.47 -3.43
CA PHE A 109 -7.37 -0.47 -3.32
C PHE A 109 -8.75 0.17 -3.41
N GLU A 110 -8.86 1.51 -3.36
CA GLU A 110 -10.15 2.19 -3.44
C GLU A 110 -10.70 2.38 -4.86
N GLU A 111 -9.97 1.95 -5.89
CA GLU A 111 -10.34 2.13 -7.31
C GLU A 111 -9.92 0.92 -8.17
N GLY A 112 -10.63 0.70 -9.29
CA GLY A 112 -10.19 -0.19 -10.37
C GLY A 112 -10.34 -1.69 -10.09
N GLU A 113 -9.45 -2.50 -10.68
CA GLU A 113 -9.48 -3.96 -10.57
C GLU A 113 -9.25 -4.45 -9.14
N GLU A 114 -8.38 -3.77 -8.39
CA GLU A 114 -8.12 -4.05 -6.98
C GLU A 114 -9.40 -3.96 -6.14
N LEU A 115 -10.23 -2.93 -6.40
CA LEU A 115 -11.53 -2.81 -5.73
C LEU A 115 -12.49 -3.93 -6.13
N ARG A 116 -12.49 -4.33 -7.41
CA ARG A 116 -13.31 -5.46 -7.89
C ARG A 116 -12.89 -6.78 -7.26
N GLY A 117 -11.60 -7.00 -7.06
CA GLY A 117 -11.06 -8.17 -6.36
C GLY A 117 -11.60 -8.34 -4.94
N THR A 118 -11.98 -7.24 -4.28
CA THR A 118 -12.61 -7.26 -2.95
C THR A 118 -14.13 -7.51 -2.98
N GLY A 119 -14.72 -7.75 -4.15
CA GLY A 119 -16.16 -8.04 -4.32
C GLY A 119 -17.04 -6.80 -4.50
N PHE A 120 -16.45 -5.61 -4.71
CA PHE A 120 -17.20 -4.39 -5.00
C PHE A 120 -17.24 -4.12 -6.51
N ASP A 121 -18.43 -4.22 -7.11
CA ASP A 121 -18.64 -3.81 -8.51
C ASP A 121 -18.98 -2.30 -8.60
N ARG A 122 -17.95 -1.46 -8.46
CA ARG A 122 -18.07 0.01 -8.61
C ARG A 122 -16.74 0.63 -9.02
N ALA A 123 -16.79 1.85 -9.54
CA ALA A 123 -15.60 2.59 -9.94
C ALA A 123 -14.70 3.00 -8.76
N THR A 124 -15.31 3.40 -7.63
CA THR A 124 -14.61 3.87 -6.42
C THR A 124 -15.37 3.50 -5.13
N LEU A 125 -14.70 3.48 -3.96
CA LEU A 125 -15.39 3.30 -2.65
C LEU A 125 -16.41 4.41 -2.31
N SER A 126 -16.27 5.59 -2.91
CA SER A 126 -17.19 6.72 -2.75
C SER A 126 -18.41 6.66 -3.66
N THR A 127 -18.39 5.78 -4.68
CA THR A 127 -19.54 5.56 -5.57
C THR A 127 -20.64 4.79 -4.83
N ARG A 128 -21.90 5.24 -4.96
CA ARG A 128 -23.07 4.59 -4.34
C ARG A 128 -23.11 3.11 -4.74
N ARG A 129 -23.26 2.22 -3.76
CA ARG A 129 -23.42 0.78 -3.98
C ARG A 129 -24.73 0.54 -4.75
N ILE A 130 -24.62 0.02 -5.96
CA ILE A 130 -25.75 -0.58 -6.68
C ILE A 130 -25.78 -2.04 -6.23
N MET A 131 -26.69 -2.40 -5.32
CA MET A 131 -26.95 -3.81 -5.07
C MET A 131 -27.79 -4.33 -6.23
N LEU A 132 -27.23 -5.21 -7.06
CA LEU A 132 -28.02 -6.03 -7.98
C LEU A 132 -29.01 -6.82 -7.12
N ALA A 133 -30.29 -6.56 -7.31
CA ALA A 133 -31.39 -7.15 -6.52
C ALA A 133 -31.54 -8.68 -6.69
N GLU A 134 -30.68 -9.33 -7.48
CA GLU A 134 -30.73 -10.76 -7.76
C GLU A 134 -30.38 -11.63 -6.54
N GLY A 135 -29.50 -11.18 -5.64
CA GLY A 135 -29.15 -11.95 -4.42
C GLY A 135 -30.23 -11.97 -3.33
N VAL A 136 -31.10 -10.95 -3.29
CA VAL A 136 -32.20 -10.86 -2.32
C VAL A 136 -33.37 -11.78 -2.70
N ARG A 137 -33.59 -12.04 -4.01
CA ARG A 137 -34.63 -12.96 -4.47
C ARG A 137 -34.25 -14.43 -4.25
N ALA A 138 -33.01 -14.82 -4.53
CA ALA A 138 -32.55 -16.19 -4.33
C ALA A 138 -32.64 -16.64 -2.85
N SER A 139 -32.40 -15.72 -1.91
CA SER A 139 -32.49 -16.00 -0.47
C SER A 139 -33.93 -16.08 0.05
N GLN A 140 -34.92 -15.60 -0.70
CA GLN A 140 -36.34 -15.66 -0.34
C GLN A 140 -37.06 -16.87 -0.94
N GLU A 141 -36.57 -17.44 -2.04
CA GLU A 141 -37.11 -18.69 -2.61
C GLU A 141 -36.62 -19.96 -1.90
N GLU A 142 -35.46 -19.94 -1.24
CA GLU A 142 -34.99 -21.07 -0.41
C GLU A 142 -35.65 -21.14 0.99
N ALA A 143 -36.41 -20.10 1.36
CA ALA A 143 -37.08 -20.00 2.66
C ALA A 143 -38.62 -20.10 2.58
N ALA A 144 -39.17 -20.44 1.40
CA ALA A 144 -40.60 -20.64 1.14
C ALA A 144 -40.88 -22.09 0.71
#